data_AF-A0A7W2D5V2-F1
#
_entry.id   AF-A0A7W2D5V2-F1
#
_cell.length_a   1.000
_cell.length_b   1.000
_cell.length_c   1.000
_cell.angle_alpha   90.00
_cell.angle_beta   90.00
_cell.angle_gamma   90.00
#
_symmetry.space_group_name_H-M   'P 1'
#
loop_
_entity.id
_entity.type
_entity.pdbx_description
1 polymer ?
#
loop_
_entity_poly.entity_id
_entity_poly.type
_entity_poly.pdbx_seq_one_letter_code
_entity_poly.pdbx_strand_id
1 'polypeptide(L)'
;MCSGKVMDVNGFSTADGTRIQQWTDQHTANQQWRLRPTGDGYYELVNRNSGKVLGIEGDSAAKGAVAEQQTTALPLPRSGRSRR
;
A
#
# COMPACT_ATOMS: atom_id res chain seq x y z
N MET A 1 -2.87 17.67 -16.93
CA MET A 1 -3.00 18.26 -15.58
C MET A 1 -3.15 17.10 -14.60
N CYS A 2 -2.40 17.09 -13.50
CA CYS A 2 -2.60 16.13 -12.41
C CYS A 2 -3.82 16.56 -11.58
N SER A 3 -4.55 15.61 -10.99
CA SER A 3 -5.83 15.87 -10.30
C SER A 3 -5.73 16.70 -8.99
N GLY A 4 -4.51 16.96 -8.49
CA GLY A 4 -4.28 17.57 -7.18
C GLY A 4 -4.61 16.67 -5.98
N LYS A 5 -5.01 15.41 -6.23
CA LYS A 5 -5.33 14.41 -5.19
C LYS A 5 -4.10 13.62 -4.77
N VAL A 6 -4.10 13.13 -3.53
CA VAL A 6 -3.03 12.34 -2.91
C VAL A 6 -3.48 10.92 -2.59
N MET A 7 -2.52 10.04 -2.32
CA MET A 7 -2.76 8.64 -1.95
C MET A 7 -3.28 8.54 -0.52
N ASP A 8 -4.48 8.00 -0.35
CA ASP A 8 -5.27 8.06 0.88
C ASP A 8 -5.77 6.66 1.27
N VAL A 9 -5.67 6.31 2.56
CA VAL A 9 -6.38 5.15 3.12
C VAL A 9 -7.81 5.59 3.43
N ASN A 10 -8.78 4.92 2.79
CA ASN A 10 -10.18 5.31 2.86
C ASN A 10 -10.69 5.38 4.32
N GLY A 11 -11.28 6.53 4.66
CA GLY A 11 -11.98 6.73 5.93
C GLY A 11 -11.07 6.67 7.16
N PHE A 12 -9.77 6.93 7.02
CA PHE A 12 -8.78 6.79 8.11
C PHE A 12 -8.75 5.39 8.73
N SER A 13 -9.30 4.39 8.03
CA SER A 13 -9.42 3.05 8.57
C SER A 13 -8.04 2.50 8.89
N THR A 14 -7.98 1.70 9.95
CA THR A 14 -6.80 0.93 10.33
C THR A 14 -7.01 -0.56 10.08
N ALA A 15 -8.08 -0.96 9.39
CA ALA A 15 -8.38 -2.36 9.07
C ALA A 15 -7.62 -2.85 7.83
N ASP A 16 -7.24 -4.12 7.85
CA ASP A 16 -6.73 -4.82 6.66
C ASP A 16 -7.79 -4.87 5.56
N GLY A 17 -7.35 -4.86 4.30
CA GLY A 17 -8.22 -4.83 3.13
C GLY A 17 -8.86 -3.46 2.86
N THR A 18 -8.52 -2.41 3.63
CA THR A 18 -9.05 -1.07 3.34
C THR A 18 -8.44 -0.57 2.03
N ARG A 19 -9.31 -0.21 1.08
CA ARG A 19 -8.90 0.35 -0.21
C ARG A 19 -8.05 1.60 -0.07
N ILE A 20 -7.04 1.67 -0.93
CA ILE A 20 -6.31 2.91 -1.21
C ILE A 20 -7.03 3.67 -2.31
N GLN A 21 -7.19 4.96 -2.13
CA GLN A 21 -7.89 5.85 -3.05
C GLN A 21 -7.07 7.11 -3.35
N GLN A 22 -7.47 7.82 -4.39
CA GLN A 22 -7.03 9.21 -4.60
C GLN A 22 -8.05 10.13 -3.93
N TRP A 23 -7.60 10.95 -2.98
CA TRP A 23 -8.46 11.89 -2.28
C TRP A 23 -7.87 13.29 -2.26
N THR A 24 -8.72 14.28 -2.01
CA THR A 24 -8.26 15.67 -1.80
C THR A 24 -7.18 15.68 -0.73
N ASP A 25 -6.08 16.40 -0.97
CA ASP A 25 -5.04 16.59 0.04
C ASP A 25 -5.62 17.35 1.24
N GLN A 26 -5.61 16.69 2.39
CA GLN A 26 -6.07 17.22 3.67
C GLN A 26 -4.92 17.29 4.67
N HIS A 27 -3.69 16.97 4.26
CA HIS A 27 -2.51 16.88 5.13
C HIS A 27 -2.68 15.95 6.34
N THR A 28 -3.56 14.96 6.24
CA THR A 28 -3.91 14.04 7.32
C THR A 28 -3.00 12.80 7.37
N ALA A 29 -2.91 12.15 8.52
CA ALA A 29 -1.99 11.03 8.71
C ALA A 29 -2.27 9.81 7.81
N ASN A 30 -3.53 9.60 7.40
CA ASN A 30 -3.92 8.52 6.49
C ASN A 30 -3.45 8.77 5.04
N GLN A 31 -2.93 9.96 4.73
CA GLN A 31 -2.37 10.35 3.43
C GLN A 31 -0.83 10.41 3.42
N GLN A 32 -0.21 10.15 4.57
CA GLN A 32 1.23 10.26 4.74
C GLN A 32 1.87 8.87 4.77
N TRP A 33 2.91 8.69 3.97
CA TRP A 33 3.55 7.41 3.75
C TRP A 33 5.05 7.50 4.02
N ARG A 34 5.60 6.48 4.68
CA ARG A 34 7.03 6.28 4.91
C ARG A 34 7.51 5.15 4.02
N LEU A 35 8.66 5.33 3.40
CA LEU A 35 9.41 4.23 2.78
C LEU A 35 10.19 3.48 3.87
N ARG A 36 9.92 2.19 4.03
CA ARG A 36 10.68 1.29 4.90
C ARG A 36 11.49 0.31 4.03
N PRO A 37 12.84 0.35 4.07
CA PRO A 37 13.65 -0.56 3.27
C PRO A 37 13.50 -2.00 3.78
N THR A 38 13.44 -2.97 2.86
CA THR A 38 13.33 -4.40 3.17
C THR A 38 14.68 -5.12 3.20
N GLY A 39 15.77 -4.45 2.80
CA GLY A 39 17.14 -4.98 2.81
C GLY A 39 17.58 -5.69 1.52
N ASP A 40 16.65 -5.96 0.60
CA ASP A 40 16.87 -6.61 -0.70
C ASP A 40 16.70 -5.65 -1.89
N GLY A 41 16.82 -4.34 -1.64
CA GLY A 41 16.67 -3.29 -2.64
C GLY A 41 15.22 -2.84 -2.90
N TYR A 42 14.23 -3.42 -2.19
CA TYR A 42 12.84 -3.00 -2.22
C TYR A 42 12.47 -2.13 -1.00
N TYR A 43 11.27 -1.55 -1.08
CA TYR A 43 10.68 -0.74 -0.03
C TYR A 43 9.23 -1.12 0.19
N GLU A 44 8.81 -1.02 1.44
CA GLU A 44 7.40 -0.99 1.82
C GLU A 44 6.94 0.47 1.95
N LEU A 45 5.75 0.76 1.45
CA LEU A 45 5.06 2.01 1.70
C LEU A 45 4.20 1.82 2.96
N VAL A 46 4.67 2.38 4.07
CA VAL A 46 4.02 2.28 5.39
C VAL A 46 3.16 3.51 5.63
N ASN A 47 1.87 3.32 5.88
CA ASN A 47 0.95 4.41 6.21
C ASN A 47 1.24 4.96 7.62
N ARG A 48 1.29 6.28 7.80
CA ARG A 48 1.56 6.92 9.10
C ARG A 48 0.44 6.69 10.11
N ASN A 49 -0.83 6.69 9.67
CA ASN A 49 -1.98 6.54 10.55
C ASN A 49 -2.10 5.12 11.12
N SER A 50 -2.03 4.10 10.26
CA SER A 50 -2.28 2.71 10.66
C SER A 50 -1.02 1.90 10.96
N GLY A 51 0.15 2.32 10.48
CA GLY A 51 1.39 1.53 10.50
C GLY A 51 1.37 0.33 9.55
N LYS A 52 0.31 0.15 8.76
CA LYS A 52 0.15 -0.91 7.77
C LYS A 52 0.81 -0.55 6.44
N VAL A 53 0.99 -1.54 5.57
CA VAL A 53 1.68 -1.37 4.28
C VAL A 53 0.70 -1.37 3.11
N LEU A 54 1.09 -0.70 2.03
CA LEU A 54 0.45 -0.83 0.74
C LEU A 54 0.61 -2.27 0.20
N GLY A 55 -0.51 -2.90 -0.13
CA GLY A 55 -0.59 -4.20 -0.78
C GLY A 55 -1.51 -4.17 -2.00
N ILE A 56 -1.53 -5.28 -2.73
CA ILE A 56 -2.47 -5.52 -3.83
C ILE A 56 -3.42 -6.63 -3.38
N GLU A 57 -4.72 -6.40 -3.53
CA GLU A 57 -5.77 -7.33 -3.13
C GLU A 57 -5.52 -8.73 -3.73
N GLY A 58 -5.37 -9.71 -2.84
CA GLY A 58 -5.11 -11.11 -3.18
C GLY A 58 -3.81 -11.38 -3.95
N ASP A 59 -2.80 -10.51 -3.83
CA ASP A 59 -1.52 -10.60 -4.58
C ASP A 59 -1.71 -10.68 -6.11
N SER A 60 -2.79 -10.08 -6.60
CA SER A 60 -3.18 -10.16 -8.00
C SER A 60 -2.12 -9.56 -8.94
N ALA A 61 -1.81 -10.29 -10.01
CA ALA A 61 -0.97 -9.82 -11.11
C ALA A 61 -1.78 -9.20 -12.27
N ALA A 62 -3.09 -9.07 -12.11
CA ALA A 62 -3.98 -8.55 -13.14
C ALA A 62 -3.83 -7.04 -13.31
N LYS A 63 -4.09 -6.54 -14.53
CA LYS A 63 -4.20 -5.10 -14.77
C LYS A 63 -5.42 -4.55 -14.04
N GLY A 64 -5.25 -3.42 -13.35
CA GLY A 64 -6.33 -2.82 -12.57
C GLY A 64 -6.61 -3.52 -11.24
N ALA A 65 -5.68 -4.34 -10.75
CA ALA A 65 -5.78 -4.90 -9.41
C ALA A 65 -5.92 -3.79 -8.35
N VAL A 66 -6.75 -4.06 -7.35
CA VAL A 66 -7.08 -3.09 -6.30
C VAL A 66 -5.90 -2.97 -5.34
N ALA A 67 -5.56 -1.74 -4.98
CA ALA A 67 -4.62 -1.45 -3.91
C ALA A 67 -5.36 -1.36 -2.57
N GLU A 68 -4.79 -1.94 -1.53
CA GLU A 68 -5.33 -1.96 -0.17
C GLU A 68 -4.22 -1.80 0.86
N GLN A 69 -4.57 -1.45 2.10
CA GLN A 69 -3.63 -1.59 3.20
C GLN A 69 -3.72 -2.99 3.79
N GLN A 70 -2.57 -3.54 4.17
CA GLN A 70 -2.45 -4.83 4.82
C GLN A 70 -1.43 -4.75 5.95
N THR A 71 -1.64 -5.53 7.00
CA THR A 71 -0.61 -5.83 7.99
C THR A 71 0.58 -6.40 7.24
N THR A 72 1.79 -5.92 7.55
CA THR A 72 3.01 -6.46 6.96
C THR A 72 3.07 -7.95 7.23
N ALA A 73 2.89 -8.78 6.20
CA ALA A 73 3.40 -10.12 6.24
C ALA A 73 4.92 -9.99 6.33
N LEU A 74 5.55 -10.55 7.38
CA LEU A 74 7.00 -10.78 7.41
C LEU A 74 7.46 -11.19 6.02
N PRO A 75 8.61 -10.68 5.51
CA PRO A 75 8.96 -10.80 4.10
C PRO A 75 8.76 -12.24 3.66
N LEU A 76 7.69 -12.48 2.90
CA LEU A 76 7.45 -13.80 2.36
C LEU A 76 8.72 -14.12 1.55
N PRO A 77 9.33 -15.30 1.69
CA PRO A 77 10.26 -15.74 0.68
C PRO A 77 9.47 -15.66 -0.62
N ARG A 78 9.93 -14.81 -1.55
CA ARG A 78 9.40 -14.77 -2.91
C ARG A 78 9.73 -16.12 -3.53
N SER A 79 8.93 -17.13 -3.22
CA SER A 79 9.02 -18.45 -3.83
C SER A 79 8.90 -18.23 -5.33
N GLY A 80 9.87 -18.79 -6.04
CA GLY A 80 10.25 -18.36 -7.37
C GLY A 80 9.07 -18.20 -8.31
N ARG A 81 9.00 -17.03 -8.96
CA ARG A 81 8.41 -16.94 -10.30
C ARG A 81 9.36 -17.66 -11.27
N SER A 82 9.31 -19.00 -11.26
CA SER A 82 9.61 -19.77 -12.47
C SER A 82 8.44 -19.54 -13.42
N ARG A 83 8.62 -18.60 -14.35
CA ARG A 83 7.82 -18.59 -15.57
C ARG A 83 8.57 -19.49 -16.56
N ARG A 84 8.03 -20.70 -16.77
CA ARG A 84 8.19 -21.38 -18.06
C ARG A 84 7.36 -20.64 -19.10
#